data_AF-A0A6B3I1L1-F1
#
_entry.id   AF-A0A6B3I1L1-F1
#
_cell.length_a   1.000
_cell.length_b   1.000
_cell.length_c   1.000
_cell.angle_alpha   90.00
_cell.angle_beta   90.00
_cell.angle_gamma   90.00
#
_symmetry.space_group_name_H-M   'P 1'
#
loop_
_entity.id
_entity.type
_entity.pdbx_description
1 polymer ?
#
loop_
_entity_poly.entity_id
_entity_poly.type
_entity_poly.pdbx_seq_one_letter_code
_entity_poly.pdbx_strand_id
1 'polypeptide(L)' 'MNYRVQPTAQVDETAEIGAGSSVWELAQIREGAKLGEGCVVGRGAYVGTGVRIGNNVKLQNYALVYEPA' A
#
# COMPACT_ATOMS: atom_id res chain seq x y z
N MET A 1 0.52 12.13 -11.21
CA MET A 1 0.54 10.95 -10.32
C MET A 1 1.98 10.50 -10.19
N ASN A 2 2.58 10.67 -9.01
CA ASN A 2 4.00 10.33 -8.78
C ASN A 2 4.21 8.95 -8.15
N TYR A 3 3.20 8.08 -8.11
CA TYR A 3 3.30 6.70 -7.63
C TYR A 3 2.92 5.72 -8.74
N ARG A 4 3.30 4.45 -8.58
CA ARG A 4 3.06 3.39 -9.56
C ARG A 4 2.21 2.29 -8.94
N VAL A 5 1.17 1.86 -9.64
CA VAL A 5 0.30 0.75 -9.23
C VAL A 5 0.23 -0.23 -10.37
N GLN A 6 0.53 -1.49 -10.10
CA GLN A 6 0.39 -2.54 -11.11
C GLN A 6 -1.09 -2.80 -11.42
N PRO A 7 -1.46 -3.12 -12.67
CA PRO A 7 -2.86 -3.26 -13.08
C PRO A 7 -3.70 -4.26 -12.26
N THR A 8 -3.04 -5.24 -11.63
CA THR A 8 -3.70 -6.29 -10.82
C THR A 8 -3.72 -5.99 -9.32
N ALA A 9 -3.11 -4.88 -8.88
CA ALA A 9 -3.24 -4.43 -7.50
C ALA A 9 -4.63 -3.83 -7.27
N GLN A 10 -5.18 -4.04 -6.08
CA GLN A 10 -6.45 -3.48 -5.66
C GLN A 10 -6.14 -2.36 -4.65
N VAL A 11 -6.44 -1.13 -5.03
CA VAL A 11 -6.27 0.05 -4.18
C VAL A 11 -7.65 0.70 -4.07
N ASP A 12 -8.15 0.79 -2.85
CA ASP A 12 -9.39 1.49 -2.58
C ASP A 12 -9.28 2.99 -2.95
N GLU A 13 -10.37 3.58 -3.46
CA GLU A 13 -10.39 4.98 -3.90
C GLU A 13 -10.11 5.97 -2.77
N THR A 14 -10.34 5.57 -1.52
CA THR A 14 -10.11 6.40 -0.32
C THR A 14 -8.69 6.26 0.25
N ALA A 15 -7.87 5.37 -0.30
CA ALA A 15 -6.48 5.20 0.15
C ALA A 15 -5.58 6.35 -0.33
N GLU A 16 -4.68 6.79 0.54
CA GLU A 16 -3.68 7.83 0.23
C GLU A 16 -2.31 7.17 0.01
N ILE A 17 -1.70 7.40 -1.16
CA ILE A 17 -0.38 6.85 -1.49
C ILE A 17 0.57 8.01 -1.79
N GLY A 18 1.64 8.12 -0.99
CA GLY A 18 2.68 9.12 -1.15
C GLY A 18 3.47 8.99 -2.46
N ALA A 19 4.08 10.09 -2.88
CA ALA A 19 4.90 10.15 -4.10
C ALA A 19 6.07 9.16 -4.06
N GLY A 20 6.48 8.67 -5.22
CA GLY A 20 7.57 7.70 -5.39
C GLY A 20 7.19 6.26 -5.03
N SER A 21 6.05 6.04 -4.37
CA SER A 21 5.63 4.71 -3.91
C SER A 21 5.28 3.77 -5.07
N SER A 22 5.43 2.47 -4.82
CA SER A 22 5.11 1.40 -5.77
C SER A 22 4.26 0.31 -5.11
N VAL A 23 3.17 -0.07 -5.77
CA VAL A 23 2.26 -1.14 -5.35
C VAL A 23 2.29 -2.23 -6.41
N TRP A 24 2.81 -3.40 -6.03
CA TRP A 24 3.05 -4.53 -6.91
C TRP A 24 1.81 -5.43 -7.07
N GLU A 25 1.88 -6.41 -7.96
CA GLU A 25 0.77 -7.24 -8.39
C GLU A 25 0.04 -7.89 -7.21
N LEU A 26 -1.29 -7.99 -7.30
CA LEU A 26 -2.15 -8.66 -6.30
C LEU A 26 -2.08 -8.06 -4.88
N ALA A 27 -1.35 -6.97 -4.66
CA ALA A 27 -1.40 -6.26 -3.38
C ALA A 27 -2.79 -5.64 -3.16
N GLN A 28 -3.20 -5.54 -1.90
CA GLN A 28 -4.47 -4.98 -1.47
C GLN A 28 -4.21 -3.83 -0.50
N ILE A 29 -4.63 -2.63 -0.87
CA ILE A 29 -4.60 -1.44 -0.01
C ILE A 29 -6.03 -1.02 0.24
N ARG A 30 -6.44 -1.12 1.50
CA ARG A 30 -7.82 -0.98 1.94
C ARG A 30 -8.20 0.45 2.27
N GLU A 31 -9.48 0.63 2.57
CA GLU A 31 -10.19 1.88 2.81
C GLU A 31 -9.45 2.75 3.85
N GLY A 32 -9.23 4.02 3.52
CA GLY A 32 -8.59 4.99 4.41
C GLY A 32 -7.14 4.67 4.82
N ALA A 33 -6.50 3.66 4.23
CA ALA A 33 -5.08 3.39 4.46
C ALA A 33 -4.22 4.55 3.94
N LYS A 34 -3.12 4.83 4.64
CA LYS A 34 -2.20 5.93 4.29
C LYS A 34 -0.77 5.43 4.20
N LEU A 35 -0.18 5.52 3.02
CA LEU A 35 1.22 5.19 2.76
C LEU A 35 2.01 6.47 2.54
N GLY A 36 3.14 6.58 3.24
CA GLY A 36 4.11 7.65 3.04
C GLY A 36 4.79 7.62 1.67
N GLU A 37 5.75 8.51 1.48
CA GLU A 37 6.55 8.62 0.26
C GLU A 37 7.55 7.47 0.14
N GLY A 38 7.88 7.07 -1.10
CA GLY A 38 8.93 6.09 -1.38
C GLY A 38 8.66 4.68 -0.85
N CYS A 39 7.40 4.33 -0.59
CA CYS A 39 7.04 2.99 -0.11
C CYS A 39 7.10 1.94 -1.23
N VAL A 40 7.39 0.70 -0.85
CA VAL A 40 7.30 -0.46 -1.75
C VAL A 40 6.38 -1.49 -1.12
N VAL A 41 5.24 -1.74 -1.73
CA VAL A 41 4.28 -2.77 -1.32
C VAL A 41 4.39 -3.95 -2.26
N GLY A 42 5.03 -5.02 -1.79
CA GLY A 42 5.33 -6.22 -2.56
C GLY A 42 4.08 -6.99 -3.01
N ARG A 43 4.31 -7.95 -3.90
CA ARG A 43 3.26 -8.76 -4.52
C ARG A 43 2.42 -9.46 -3.45
N GLY A 44 1.10 -9.34 -3.55
CA GLY A 44 0.16 -10.02 -2.65
C GLY A 44 0.20 -9.55 -1.19
N ALA A 45 0.85 -8.42 -0.88
CA ALA A 45 0.81 -7.83 0.45
C ALA A 45 -0.58 -7.25 0.76
N TYR A 46 -0.97 -7.24 2.03
CA TYR A 46 -2.22 -6.69 2.53
C TYR A 46 -1.96 -5.51 3.47
N VAL A 47 -2.60 -4.38 3.21
CA VAL A 47 -2.62 -3.19 4.05
C VAL A 47 -4.07 -2.89 4.42
N GLY A 48 -4.42 -3.18 5.67
CA GLY A 48 -5.78 -3.09 6.20
C GLY A 48 -6.35 -1.68 6.30
N THR A 49 -7.65 -1.62 6.55
CA THR A 49 -8.41 -0.37 6.70
C THR A 49 -7.77 0.55 7.76
N GLY A 50 -7.58 1.82 7.42
CA GLY A 50 -7.03 2.84 8.33
C GLY A 50 -5.57 2.65 8.74
N VAL A 51 -4.85 1.67 8.19
CA VAL A 51 -3.41 1.45 8.46
C VAL A 51 -2.59 2.65 8.01
N ARG A 52 -1.57 3.00 8.80
CA ARG A 52 -0.62 4.07 8.48
C ARG A 52 0.79 3.50 8.32
N ILE A 53 1.35 3.67 7.14
CA ILE A 53 2.73 3.28 6.80
C ILE A 53 3.54 4.57 6.60
N GLY A 54 4.69 4.67 7.28
CA GLY A 54 5.59 5.82 7.17
C GLY A 54 6.35 5.88 5.84
N ASN A 55 7.26 6.85 5.70
CA ASN A 55 8.06 7.03 4.49
C ASN A 55 9.15 5.93 4.36
N ASN A 56 9.50 5.59 3.12
CA ASN A 56 10.58 4.65 2.77
C ASN A 56 10.43 3.24 3.37
N VAL A 57 9.20 2.80 3.62
CA VAL A 57 8.92 1.45 4.13
C VAL A 57 8.83 0.46 2.97
N LYS A 58 9.39 -0.74 3.16
CA LYS A 58 9.25 -1.86 2.25
C LYS A 58 8.46 -2.99 2.90
N LEU A 59 7.20 -3.17 2.49
CA LEU A 59 6.42 -4.37 2.73
C LEU A 59 6.80 -5.41 1.69
N GLN A 60 7.35 -6.54 2.12
CA GLN A 60 7.71 -7.62 1.22
C GLN A 60 6.48 -8.41 0.77
N ASN A 61 6.67 -9.28 -0.23
CA ASN A 61 5.61 -10.11 -0.77
C ASN A 61 4.88 -10.86 0.36
N TYR A 62 3.55 -10.87 0.29
CA TYR A 62 2.67 -11.54 1.25
C TYR A 62 2.74 -11.06 2.71
N ALA A 63 3.37 -9.90 2.98
CA ALA A 63 3.27 -9.28 4.30
C ALA A 63 1.82 -8.82 4.56
N LEU A 64 1.34 -9.02 5.79
CA LEU A 64 -0.01 -8.65 6.22
C LEU A 64 0.10 -7.62 7.35
N VAL A 65 -0.43 -6.42 7.11
CA VAL A 65 -0.56 -5.37 8.14
C VAL A 65 -2.05 -5.12 8.33
N TYR A 66 -2.57 -5.60 9.45
CA TYR A 66 -3.99 -5.51 9.79
C TYR A 66 -4.36 -4.15 10.37
N GLU A 67 -5.67 -3.90 10.36
CA GLU A 67 -6.34 -2.76 10.94
C GLU A 67 -5.89 -2.52 12.40
N PRO A 68 -5.84 -1.26 12.86
CA PRO A 68 -5.66 -0.97 14.29
C PRO A 68 -6.73 -1.66 15.14
N ALA A 69 -6.34 -2.14 16.32
CA ALA A 69 -7.24 -2.68 17.33
C ALA A 69 -8.14 -1.61 17.96
#